data_AF-A0AA96X574-F1
#
_entry.id   AF-A0AA96X574-F1
#
_cell.length_a   1.000
_cell.length_b   1.000
_cell.length_c   1.000
_cell.angle_alpha   90.00
_cell.angle_beta   90.00
_cell.angle_gamma   90.00
#
_symmetry.space_group_name_H-M   'P 1'
#
loop_
_entity.id
_entity.type
_entity.pdbx_description
1 polymer ?
#
loop_
_entity_poly.entity_id
_entity_poly.type
_entity_poly.pdbx_seq_one_letter_code
_entity_poly.pdbx_strand_id
1 'polypeptide(L)'
;MNPLLEQYAVSTEFPEASGAEQIEMLQMRDRLLAVESTLSNQEKNLLSQADRRLIQQAPQVLLELSQFVDLAAERRTQDIPAERWWWYLDVLAQIQENTALSTALT
;
A
#
# COMPACT_ATOMS: atom_id res chain seq x y z
N MET A 1 -19.78 -6.17 7.42
CA MET A 1 -18.45 -5.97 6.82
C MET A 1 -18.28 -4.48 6.64
N ASN A 2 -17.15 -3.92 7.08
CA ASN A 2 -16.84 -2.50 6.95
C ASN A 2 -16.70 -2.10 5.46
N PRO A 3 -17.52 -1.18 4.91
CA PRO A 3 -17.47 -0.81 3.49
C PRO A 3 -16.13 -0.21 3.05
N LEU A 4 -15.44 0.52 3.94
CA LEU A 4 -14.12 1.07 3.65
C LEU A 4 -13.08 -0.04 3.45
N LEU A 5 -13.19 -1.12 4.24
CA LEU A 5 -12.32 -2.28 4.11
C LEU A 5 -12.59 -3.04 2.81
N GLU A 6 -13.86 -3.20 2.43
CA GLU A 6 -14.22 -3.81 1.16
C GLU A 6 -13.63 -3.02 -0.01
N GLN A 7 -13.78 -1.70 0.01
CA GLN A 7 -13.25 -0.84 -1.04
C GLN A 7 -11.71 -0.89 -1.11
N TYR A 8 -11.02 -0.81 0.04
CA TYR A 8 -9.57 -0.98 0.10
C TYR A 8 -9.14 -2.35 -0.45
N ALA A 9 -9.81 -3.42 -0.05
CA ALA A 9 -9.50 -4.77 -0.51
C ALA A 9 -9.66 -4.89 -2.03
N VAL A 10 -10.72 -4.32 -2.60
CA VAL A 10 -10.94 -4.28 -4.06
C VAL A 10 -9.87 -3.44 -4.74
N SER A 11 -9.52 -2.26 -4.24
CA SER A 11 -8.48 -1.41 -4.84
C SER A 11 -7.12 -2.12 -4.94
N THR A 12 -6.75 -2.91 -3.92
CA THR A 12 -5.50 -3.70 -3.98
C THR A 12 -5.51 -4.79 -5.05
N GLU A 13 -6.65 -5.09 -5.71
CA GLU A 13 -6.72 -6.06 -6.81
C GLU A 13 -6.34 -5.45 -8.16
N PHE A 14 -6.25 -4.12 -8.26
CA PHE A 14 -5.99 -3.38 -9.50
C PHE A 14 -4.75 -2.49 -9.36
N PRO A 15 -3.53 -3.06 -9.33
CA PRO A 15 -2.30 -2.28 -9.22
C PRO A 15 -2.02 -1.36 -10.42
N GLU A 16 -2.68 -1.62 -11.56
CA GLU A 16 -2.64 -0.80 -12.78
C GLU A 16 -3.68 0.33 -12.81
N ALA A 17 -4.51 0.48 -11.77
CA ALA A 17 -5.41 1.62 -11.64
C ALA A 17 -4.60 2.94 -11.62
N SER A 18 -5.24 4.03 -12.02
CA SER A 18 -4.56 5.32 -12.20
C SER A 18 -3.89 5.80 -10.92
N GLY A 19 -2.82 6.59 -11.02
CA GLY A 19 -2.12 7.09 -9.83
C GLY A 19 -3.02 7.89 -8.87
N ALA A 20 -4.07 8.56 -9.36
CA ALA A 20 -5.08 9.18 -8.51
C ALA A 20 -5.87 8.14 -7.67
N GLU A 21 -6.28 7.03 -8.27
CA GLU A 21 -6.94 5.91 -7.57
C GLU A 21 -5.98 5.22 -6.59
N GLN A 22 -4.69 5.10 -6.94
CA GLN A 22 -3.69 4.59 -6.02
C GLN A 22 -3.51 5.51 -4.79
N ILE A 23 -3.51 6.84 -4.97
CA ILE A 23 -3.47 7.79 -3.86
C ILE A 23 -4.73 7.62 -2.97
N GLU A 24 -5.91 7.49 -3.58
CA GLU A 24 -7.14 7.24 -2.83
C GLU A 24 -7.05 5.93 -2.02
N MET A 25 -6.45 4.87 -2.57
CA MET A 25 -6.19 3.63 -1.85
C MET A 25 -5.28 3.82 -0.63
N LEU A 26 -4.21 4.63 -0.74
CA LEU A 26 -3.35 4.94 0.41
C LEU A 26 -4.11 5.69 1.50
N GLN A 27 -4.94 6.66 1.11
CA GLN A 27 -5.80 7.41 2.01
C GLN A 27 -6.90 6.54 2.65
N MET A 28 -7.43 5.56 1.93
CA MET A 28 -8.33 4.55 2.51
C MET A 28 -7.63 3.76 3.61
N ARG A 29 -6.36 3.40 3.43
CA ARG A 29 -5.58 2.70 4.46
C ARG A 29 -5.31 3.56 5.69
N ASP A 30 -5.06 4.87 5.52
CA ASP A 30 -4.99 5.83 6.63
C ASP A 30 -6.30 5.88 7.42
N ARG A 31 -7.44 5.88 6.73
CA ARG A 31 -8.77 5.86 7.38
C ARG A 31 -9.04 4.52 8.07
N LEU A 32 -8.57 3.40 7.52
CA LEU A 32 -8.69 2.09 8.14
C LEU A 32 -7.88 1.98 9.43
N LEU A 33 -6.69 2.57 9.49
CA LEU A 33 -5.87 2.61 10.71
C LEU A 33 -6.66 3.15 11.91
N ALA A 34 -7.48 4.19 11.70
CA ALA A 34 -8.28 4.82 12.75
C ALA A 34 -9.40 3.92 13.32
N VAL A 35 -9.84 2.91 12.56
CA VAL A 35 -10.92 1.99 12.95
C VAL A 35 -10.45 0.54 13.12
N GLU A 36 -9.16 0.27 12.92
CA GLU A 36 -8.59 -1.07 12.86
C GLU A 36 -8.82 -1.86 14.17
N SER A 37 -8.78 -1.17 15.31
CA SER A 37 -9.04 -1.76 16.63
C SER A 37 -10.46 -2.29 16.79
N THR A 38 -11.42 -1.73 16.04
CA THR A 38 -12.84 -2.09 16.07
C THR A 38 -13.22 -3.21 15.09
N LEU A 39 -12.32 -3.57 14.18
CA LEU A 39 -12.56 -4.62 13.20
C LEU A 39 -12.69 -5.99 13.87
N SER A 40 -13.63 -6.78 13.37
CA SER A 40 -13.75 -8.20 13.73
C SER A 40 -12.53 -9.01 13.27
N ASN A 41 -12.35 -10.22 13.79
CA ASN A 41 -11.25 -11.10 13.36
C ASN A 41 -11.31 -11.42 11.85
N GLN A 42 -12.51 -11.57 11.30
CA GLN A 42 -12.70 -11.80 9.87
C GLN A 42 -12.26 -10.58 9.05
N GLU A 43 -12.60 -9.38 9.49
CA GLU A 43 -12.20 -8.13 8.84
C GLU A 43 -10.68 -7.89 8.96
N LYS A 44 -10.08 -8.19 10.11
CA LYS A 44 -8.61 -8.14 10.29
C LYS A 44 -7.89 -9.10 9.35
N ASN A 45 -8.44 -10.30 9.15
CA ASN A 45 -7.90 -11.25 8.18
C ASN A 45 -8.01 -10.72 6.74
N LEU A 46 -9.11 -10.06 6.38
CA LEU A 46 -9.27 -9.44 5.06
C LEU A 46 -8.29 -8.27 4.87
N LEU A 47 -8.13 -7.41 5.89
CA LEU A 47 -7.17 -6.31 5.88
C LEU A 47 -5.74 -6.84 5.69
N SER A 48 -5.35 -7.88 6.43
CA SER A 48 -4.02 -8.48 6.27
C SER A 48 -3.80 -9.08 4.88
N GLN A 49 -4.83 -9.63 4.24
CA GLN A 49 -4.74 -10.14 2.87
C GLN A 49 -4.56 -9.00 1.85
N ALA A 50 -5.35 -7.93 1.98
CA ALA A 50 -5.21 -6.73 1.15
C ALA A 50 -3.83 -6.07 1.32
N ASP A 51 -3.37 -5.90 2.56
CA ASP A 51 -2.05 -5.37 2.89
C ASP A 51 -0.92 -6.20 2.24
N ARG A 52 -1.00 -7.54 2.32
CA ARG A 52 -0.03 -8.44 1.66
C ARG A 52 -0.04 -8.28 0.15
N ARG A 53 -1.21 -8.14 -0.46
CA ARG A 53 -1.35 -7.94 -1.90
C ARG A 53 -0.70 -6.63 -2.33
N LEU A 54 -0.96 -5.55 -1.59
CA LEU A 54 -0.32 -4.25 -1.82
C LEU A 54 1.20 -4.33 -1.73
N ILE A 55 1.74 -5.03 -0.71
CA ILE A 55 3.19 -5.25 -0.61
C ILE A 55 3.69 -6.00 -1.85
N GLN A 56 3.08 -7.12 -2.22
CA GLN A 56 3.51 -7.93 -3.37
C GLN A 56 3.46 -7.17 -4.71
N GLN A 57 2.57 -6.20 -4.82
CA GLN A 57 2.37 -5.39 -6.02
C GLN A 57 3.03 -4.00 -5.92
N ALA A 58 3.82 -3.74 -4.88
CA ALA A 58 4.41 -2.43 -4.63
C ALA A 58 5.15 -1.82 -5.84
N PRO A 59 5.93 -2.57 -6.65
CA PRO A 59 6.57 -2.01 -7.84
C PRO A 59 5.57 -1.50 -8.88
N GLN A 60 4.49 -2.24 -9.12
CA GLN A 60 3.46 -1.86 -10.10
C GLN A 60 2.65 -0.66 -9.61
N VAL A 61 2.24 -0.66 -8.33
CA VAL A 61 1.52 0.46 -7.73
C VAL A 61 2.38 1.73 -7.72
N LEU A 62 3.68 1.60 -7.42
CA LEU A 62 4.63 2.70 -7.43
C LEU A 62 4.78 3.32 -8.83
N LEU A 63 4.79 2.49 -9.87
CA LEU A 63 4.88 2.96 -11.26
C LEU A 63 3.75 3.93 -11.58
N GLU A 64 2.50 3.59 -11.23
CA GLU A 64 1.35 4.47 -11.46
C GLU A 64 1.34 5.69 -10.52
N LEU A 65 1.70 5.52 -9.25
CA LEU A 65 1.79 6.63 -8.28
C LEU A 65 2.82 7.69 -8.68
N SER A 66 3.99 7.26 -9.17
CA SER A 66 5.12 8.15 -9.49
C SER A 66 4.81 9.18 -10.58
N GLN A 67 3.75 8.95 -11.37
CA GLN A 67 3.27 9.90 -12.38
C GLN A 67 2.53 11.10 -11.75
N PHE A 68 2.06 10.97 -10.51
CA PHE A 68 1.24 11.96 -9.81
C PHE A 68 1.92 12.50 -8.55
N VAL A 69 2.76 11.70 -7.88
CA VAL A 69 3.31 12.05 -6.57
C VAL A 69 4.70 11.45 -6.34
N ASP A 70 5.59 12.24 -5.73
CA ASP A 70 6.83 11.73 -5.14
C ASP A 70 6.55 11.33 -3.68
N LEU A 71 6.39 10.03 -3.44
CA LEU A 71 6.11 9.50 -2.10
C LEU A 71 7.17 9.89 -1.07
N ALA A 72 8.44 9.96 -1.45
CA ALA A 72 9.50 10.34 -0.51
C ALA A 72 9.40 11.83 -0.13
N ALA A 73 9.04 12.69 -1.08
CA ALA A 73 8.77 14.09 -0.79
C ALA A 73 7.52 14.28 0.09
N GLU A 74 6.43 13.55 -0.19
CA GLU A 74 5.21 13.60 0.62
C GLU A 74 5.46 13.16 2.06
N ARG A 75 6.14 12.01 2.26
CA ARG A 75 6.46 11.52 3.61
C ARG A 75 7.26 12.53 4.42
N ARG A 76 8.23 13.20 3.81
CA ARG A 76 9.03 14.24 4.49
C ARG A 76 8.21 15.48 4.81
N THR A 77 7.35 15.90 3.88
CA THR A 77 6.54 17.11 4.05
C THR A 77 5.48 16.95 5.13
N GLN A 78 4.90 15.75 5.22
CA GLN A 78 3.82 15.45 6.16
C GLN A 78 4.29 14.71 7.43
N ASP A 79 5.60 14.49 7.59
CA ASP A 79 6.21 13.73 8.69
C ASP A 79 5.52 12.36 8.90
N ILE A 80 5.30 11.64 7.79
CA ILE A 80 4.62 10.35 7.80
C ILE A 80 5.53 9.31 8.48
N PRO A 81 5.09 8.65 9.57
CA PRO A 81 5.93 7.72 10.30
C PRO A 81 5.85 6.31 9.71
N ALA A 82 6.84 5.46 10.03
CA ALA A 82 7.00 4.13 9.44
C ALA A 82 5.85 3.16 9.73
N GLU A 83 5.08 3.38 10.79
CA GLU A 83 3.85 2.62 11.11
C GLU A 83 2.80 2.75 10.01
N ARG A 84 2.84 3.83 9.21
CA ARG A 84 2.05 3.99 7.99
C ARG A 84 2.83 3.51 6.77
N TRP A 85 3.29 2.26 6.84
CA TRP A 85 4.20 1.64 5.88
C TRP A 85 3.71 1.68 4.43
N TRP A 86 2.39 1.78 4.18
CA TRP A 86 1.81 1.89 2.84
C TRP A 86 2.20 3.19 2.12
N TRP A 87 2.72 4.20 2.83
CA TRP A 87 3.32 5.36 2.19
C TRP A 87 4.77 5.14 1.75
N TYR A 88 5.38 4.00 2.10
CA TYR A 88 6.77 3.63 1.80
C TYR A 88 6.86 2.59 0.67
N LEU A 89 5.92 2.60 -0.28
CA LEU A 89 5.93 1.65 -1.42
C LEU A 89 7.17 1.77 -2.29
N ASP A 90 7.77 2.95 -2.39
CA ASP A 90 9.08 3.18 -3.02
C ASP A 90 10.20 2.37 -2.36
N VAL A 91 10.23 2.34 -1.02
CA VAL A 91 11.20 1.56 -0.27
C VAL A 91 10.93 0.06 -0.40
N LEU A 92 9.65 -0.34 -0.32
CA LEU A 92 9.25 -1.75 -0.44
C LEU A 92 9.56 -2.31 -1.84
N ALA A 93 9.29 -1.54 -2.90
CA ALA A 93 9.63 -1.91 -4.27
C ALA A 93 11.14 -2.11 -4.43
N GLN A 94 11.95 -1.18 -3.91
CA GLN A 94 13.42 -1.29 -3.97
C GLN A 94 13.94 -2.53 -3.24
N ILE A 95 13.37 -2.89 -2.09
CA ILE A 95 13.76 -4.09 -1.34
C ILE A 95 13.44 -5.35 -2.16
N GLN A 96 12.30 -5.40 -2.83
CA GLN A 96 11.88 -6.55 -3.65
C GLN A 96 12.79 -6.73 -4.86
N GLU A 97 13.12 -5.64 -5.55
CA GLU A 97 14.07 -5.66 -6.67
C GLU A 97 15.44 -6.19 -6.23
N ASN A 98 15.98 -5.68 -5.12
CA ASN A 98 17.26 -6.12 -4.57
C ASN A 98 17.24 -7.61 -4.17
N THR A 99 16.12 -8.08 -3.62
CA THR A 99 15.93 -9.48 -3.24
C THR A 99 15.87 -10.40 -4.47
N ALA A 100 15.16 -9.98 -5.52
CA ALA A 100 15.08 -10.71 -6.78
C ALA A 100 16.45 -10.82 -7.47
N LEU A 101 17.21 -9.72 -7.53
CA LEU A 101 18.56 -9.70 -8.08
C LEU A 101 19.52 -10.61 -7.31
N SER A 102 19.43 -10.61 -5.97
CA SER A 102 20.26 -11.49 -5.14
C SER A 102 19.96 -12.97 -5.39
N THR A 103 18.68 -13.32 -5.52
CA THR A 103 18.25 -14.72 -5.79
C THR A 103 18.70 -15.19 -7.17
N ALA A 104 18.69 -14.32 -8.19
CA ALA A 104 19.07 -14.67 -9.56
C ALA A 104 20.58 -14.92 -9.76
N LEU A 105 21.43 -14.48 -8.82
CA LEU A 105 22.89 -14.61 -8.88
C LEU A 105 23.43 -15.79 -8.05
N THR A 106 22.55 -16.61 -7.46
CA THR A 106 22.90 -17.78 -6.63
C THR A 106 22.49 -19.07 -7.34
#